data_AF-A0A2G6L6Y9-F1
#
_entry.id   AF-A0A2G6L6Y9-F1
#
_cell.length_a   1.000
_cell.length_b   1.000
_cell.length_c   1.000
_cell.angle_alpha   90.00
_cell.angle_beta   90.00
_cell.angle_gamma   90.00
#
_symmetry.space_group_name_H-M   'P 1'
#
loop_
_entity.id
_entity.type
_entity.pdbx_description
1 polymer ?
#
loop_
_entity_poly.entity_id
_entity_poly.type
_entity_poly.pdbx_seq_one_letter_code
_entity_poly.pdbx_strand_id
1 'polypeptide(L)'
;MQTVIEQIWNTSQFSKAVSIQPVSGGCINQAWQVKTLSGQTYFAKTHDRPPQHFFAREAEGLQALHDSGSIRCPQVCLVTDSVLVLEFIPPEKPKAGSWSELGKQLAHLHNQPATQFGFDHDNYCGSTPQINTWNINGHAFFAESRLGYQTRIAYDNKRINRRLRDKIDNLGARLEQLIPSQPPSLIHGDLWSGNLLFDSRGAPVLIDPACHYGWAEAELAMTSLFGGFPNAFYAAYEGERPQVSGWRDREPIYNLYHLLNHVNLFGGAYLGQVESIVSHYC
;
A
#
# COMPACT_ATOMS: atom_id res chain seq x y z
N MET A 1 0.04 26.09 1.08
CA MET A 1 0.79 24.81 1.19
C MET A 1 2.29 25.03 1.29
N GLN A 2 2.97 25.71 0.36
CA GLN A 2 4.39 26.09 0.56
C GLN A 2 4.61 26.84 1.90
N THR A 3 3.69 27.73 2.25
CA THR A 3 3.68 28.47 3.52
C THR A 3 3.58 27.56 4.75
N VAL A 4 2.91 26.40 4.66
CA VAL A 4 2.76 25.44 5.76
C VAL A 4 4.09 24.71 5.99
N ILE A 5 4.77 24.31 4.90
CA ILE A 5 6.11 23.72 4.99
C ILE A 5 7.08 24.74 5.57
N GLU A 6 7.08 25.98 5.08
CA GLU A 6 7.96 27.03 5.60
C GLU A 6 7.73 27.29 7.10
N GLN A 7 6.48 27.36 7.54
CA GLN A 7 6.14 27.52 8.95
C GLN A 7 6.63 26.35 9.82
N ILE A 8 6.38 25.12 9.37
CA ILE A 8 6.83 23.92 10.09
C ILE A 8 8.35 23.84 10.10
N TRP A 9 9.01 24.13 8.99
CA TRP A 9 10.47 24.11 8.91
C TRP A 9 11.10 25.11 9.88
N ASN A 10 10.57 26.33 9.92
CA ASN A 10 11.06 27.41 10.79
C ASN A 10 10.81 27.15 12.29
N THR A 11 9.89 26.25 12.63
CA THR A 11 9.54 25.90 14.03
C THR A 11 10.05 24.52 14.45
N SER A 12 10.68 23.79 13.53
CA SER A 12 11.22 22.45 13.75
C SER A 12 12.70 22.46 14.14
N GLN A 13 13.21 21.29 14.50
CA GLN A 13 14.64 21.03 14.75
C GLN A 13 15.49 20.98 13.47
N PHE A 14 14.91 21.12 12.28
CA PHE A 14 15.64 21.02 11.02
C PHE A 14 16.50 22.26 10.75
N SER A 15 17.61 22.07 10.04
CA SER A 15 18.37 23.19 9.47
C SER A 15 17.50 23.99 8.50
N LYS A 16 17.71 25.30 8.43
CA LYS A 16 16.92 26.23 7.61
C LYS A 16 16.77 25.71 6.16
N ALA A 17 15.56 25.73 5.63
CA ALA A 17 15.30 25.40 4.23
C ALA A 17 15.94 26.45 3.31
N VAL A 18 16.70 25.99 2.30
CA VAL A 18 17.30 26.82 1.25
C VAL A 18 16.58 26.66 -0.09
N SER A 19 15.86 25.56 -0.28
CA SER A 19 15.02 25.33 -1.46
C SER A 19 13.88 24.39 -1.11
N ILE A 20 12.67 24.73 -1.55
CA ILE A 20 11.45 23.91 -1.46
C ILE A 20 10.90 23.81 -2.88
N GLN A 21 10.90 22.62 -3.45
CA GLN A 21 10.45 22.39 -4.84
C GLN A 21 9.34 21.35 -4.85
N PRO A 22 8.25 21.56 -5.60
CA PRO A 22 7.24 20.54 -5.77
C PRO A 22 7.84 19.35 -6.53
N VAL A 23 7.46 18.15 -6.12
CA VAL A 23 7.74 16.89 -6.84
C VAL A 23 6.41 16.29 -7.28
N SER A 24 6.35 15.86 -8.54
CA SER A 24 5.18 15.18 -9.10
C SER A 24 5.14 13.73 -8.65
N GLY A 25 3.94 13.12 -8.65
CA GLY A 25 3.77 11.68 -8.44
C GLY A 25 2.56 11.27 -7.59
N GLY A 26 2.07 12.16 -6.71
CA GLY A 26 0.90 11.88 -5.87
C GLY A 26 -0.42 12.32 -6.49
N CYS A 27 -1.47 11.49 -6.36
CA CYS A 27 -2.84 11.86 -6.76
C CYS A 27 -3.62 12.60 -5.65
N ILE A 28 -3.15 12.52 -4.40
CA ILE A 28 -3.91 12.91 -3.20
C ILE A 28 -3.17 13.99 -2.40
N ASN A 29 -1.88 13.78 -2.16
CA ASN A 29 -1.02 14.70 -1.42
C ASN A 29 -0.22 15.58 -2.37
N GLN A 30 0.12 16.78 -1.91
CA GLN A 30 1.21 17.54 -2.51
C GLN A 30 2.54 17.06 -1.92
N ALA A 31 3.52 16.84 -2.78
CA ALA A 31 4.83 16.34 -2.41
C ALA A 31 5.91 17.37 -2.74
N TRP A 32 6.91 17.46 -1.86
CA TRP A 32 7.93 18.49 -1.89
C TRP A 32 9.31 17.92 -1.59
N GLN A 33 10.31 18.36 -2.34
CA GLN A 33 11.71 18.19 -1.99
C GLN A 33 12.17 19.43 -1.22
N VAL A 34 12.69 19.22 -0.02
CA VAL A 34 13.23 20.30 0.82
C VAL A 34 14.73 20.12 1.02
N LYS A 35 15.51 21.06 0.48
CA LYS A 35 16.96 21.14 0.70
C LYS A 35 17.25 22.12 1.82
N THR A 36 18.14 21.76 2.73
CA THR A 36 18.48 22.56 3.91
C THR A 36 19.89 23.14 3.83
N LEU A 37 20.16 24.16 4.63
CA LEU A 37 21.45 24.85 4.69
C LEU A 37 22.60 23.92 5.14
N SER A 38 22.30 22.88 5.92
CA SER A 38 23.28 21.85 6.30
C SER A 38 23.62 20.87 5.16
N GLY A 39 22.99 20.99 3.99
CA GLY A 39 23.18 20.09 2.85
C GLY A 39 22.26 18.87 2.86
N GLN A 40 21.48 18.64 3.92
CA GLN A 40 20.53 17.53 3.98
C GLN A 40 19.31 17.81 3.10
N THR A 41 18.79 16.77 2.45
CA THR A 41 17.55 16.80 1.66
C THR A 41 16.49 15.91 2.31
N TYR A 42 15.24 16.36 2.28
CA TYR A 42 14.07 15.68 2.82
C TYR A 42 12.93 15.63 1.80
N PHE A 43 12.04 14.67 1.99
CA PHE A 43 10.78 14.58 1.27
C PHE A 43 9.64 14.97 2.21
N ALA A 44 8.78 15.91 1.81
CA ALA A 44 7.64 16.34 2.61
C ALA A 44 6.34 16.13 1.87
N LYS A 45 5.36 15.50 2.52
CA LYS A 45 3.98 15.41 2.06
C LYS A 45 3.13 16.41 2.82
N THR A 46 2.22 17.07 2.13
CA THR A 46 1.25 17.99 2.71
C THR A 46 -0.13 17.72 2.17
N HIS A 47 -1.14 17.88 3.02
CA HIS A 47 -2.54 17.78 2.63
C HIS A 47 -3.32 18.95 3.29
N ASP A 48 -4.15 19.66 2.53
CA ASP A 48 -4.86 20.86 3.03
C ASP A 48 -5.90 20.52 4.11
N ARG A 49 -6.64 19.43 3.90
CA ARG A 49 -7.70 18.95 4.81
C ARG A 49 -7.58 17.43 5.04
N PRO A 50 -6.51 16.98 5.69
CA PRO A 50 -6.24 15.56 5.85
C PRO A 50 -7.37 14.93 6.66
N PRO A 51 -7.76 13.68 6.34
CA PRO A 51 -8.52 12.86 7.25
C PRO A 51 -7.85 12.75 8.63
N GLN A 52 -8.61 12.38 9.65
CA GLN A 52 -8.08 12.28 11.00
C GLN A 52 -6.89 11.31 11.06
N HIS A 53 -5.78 11.76 11.68
CA HIS A 53 -4.54 11.00 11.84
C HIS A 53 -3.86 10.54 10.54
N PHE A 54 -4.25 11.07 9.37
CA PHE A 54 -3.81 10.57 8.06
C PHE A 54 -2.30 10.29 7.95
N PHE A 55 -1.46 11.27 8.28
CA PHE A 55 -0.01 11.13 8.23
C PHE A 55 0.58 10.29 9.37
N ALA A 56 -0.07 10.26 10.54
CA ALA A 56 0.33 9.38 11.63
C ALA A 56 0.14 7.91 11.25
N ARG A 57 -0.94 7.58 10.52
CA ARG A 57 -1.19 6.21 10.05
C ARG A 57 -0.19 5.74 9.01
N GLU A 58 0.25 6.63 8.11
CA GLU A 58 1.33 6.31 7.18
C GLU A 58 2.65 6.09 7.93
N ALA A 59 2.97 6.96 8.89
CA ALA A 59 4.17 6.83 9.71
C ALA A 59 4.20 5.53 10.53
N GLU A 60 3.07 5.09 11.08
CA GLU A 60 2.93 3.80 11.77
C GLU A 60 3.23 2.61 10.82
N GLY A 61 2.74 2.67 9.58
CA GLY A 61 3.05 1.66 8.57
C GLY A 61 4.54 1.61 8.21
N LEU A 62 5.15 2.79 7.98
CA LEU A 62 6.59 2.90 7.73
C LEU A 62 7.42 2.37 8.90
N GLN A 63 7.00 2.64 10.14
CA GLN A 63 7.67 2.13 11.34
C GLN A 63 7.54 0.61 11.44
N ALA A 64 6.35 0.04 11.21
CA ALA A 64 6.16 -1.42 11.23
C ALA A 64 7.04 -2.14 10.18
N LEU A 65 7.14 -1.59 8.98
CA LEU A 65 8.04 -2.11 7.95
C LEU A 65 9.51 -1.95 8.35
N HIS A 66 9.89 -0.84 8.96
CA HIS A 66 11.25 -0.63 9.46
C HIS A 66 11.62 -1.63 10.55
N ASP A 67 10.75 -1.83 11.54
CA ASP A 67 10.94 -2.72 12.69
C ASP A 67 11.02 -4.19 12.27
N SER A 68 10.44 -4.54 11.12
CA SER A 68 10.62 -5.86 10.51
C SER A 68 12.08 -6.16 10.15
N GLY A 69 12.92 -5.13 9.94
CA GLY A 69 14.30 -5.30 9.48
C GLY A 69 14.45 -5.97 8.10
N SER A 70 13.37 -6.08 7.34
CA SER A 70 13.33 -6.89 6.11
C SER A 70 13.61 -6.10 4.85
N ILE A 71 12.87 -5.01 4.62
CA ILE A 71 12.99 -4.15 3.44
C ILE A 71 13.15 -2.71 3.90
N ARG A 72 14.00 -1.95 3.20
CA ARG A 72 14.22 -0.54 3.52
C ARG A 72 12.95 0.28 3.24
N CYS A 73 12.64 1.18 4.17
CA CYS A 73 11.65 2.25 4.02
C CYS A 73 12.30 3.59 4.41
N PRO A 74 11.80 4.74 3.92
CA PRO A 74 12.27 6.05 4.35
C PRO A 74 12.12 6.23 5.86
N GLN A 75 13.14 6.79 6.51
CA GLN A 75 13.02 7.18 7.91
C GLN A 75 11.96 8.30 8.07
N VAL A 76 11.08 8.16 9.05
CA VAL A 76 10.16 9.24 9.46
C VAL A 76 10.92 10.28 10.28
N CYS A 77 10.98 11.51 9.79
CA CYS A 77 11.70 12.61 10.43
C CYS A 77 10.79 13.52 11.27
N LEU A 78 9.55 13.75 10.80
CA LEU A 78 8.54 14.55 11.50
C LEU A 78 7.14 14.13 11.03
N VAL A 79 6.19 14.09 11.96
CA VAL A 79 4.78 13.88 11.68
C VAL A 79 3.97 14.95 12.40
N THR A 80 3.05 15.58 11.68
CA THR A 80 2.00 16.44 12.23
C THR A 80 0.66 16.04 11.61
N ASP A 81 -0.43 16.69 12.03
CA ASP A 81 -1.75 16.41 11.43
C ASP A 81 -1.81 16.69 9.93
N SER A 82 -1.00 17.63 9.42
CA SER A 82 -1.06 18.11 8.03
C SER A 82 0.23 17.91 7.22
N VAL A 83 1.30 17.42 7.85
CA VAL A 83 2.59 17.20 7.19
C VAL A 83 3.27 15.92 7.66
N LEU A 84 3.85 15.19 6.71
CA LEU A 84 4.79 14.09 6.95
C LEU A 84 6.14 14.44 6.30
N VAL A 85 7.21 14.47 7.08
CA VAL A 85 8.58 14.67 6.58
C VAL A 85 9.34 13.35 6.71
N LEU A 86 9.90 12.90 5.59
CA LEU A 86 10.64 11.65 5.46
C LEU A 86 12.07 11.89 4.97
N GLU A 87 12.92 10.90 5.16
CA GLU A 87 14.18 10.76 4.43
C GLU A 87 13.94 10.93 2.91
N PHE A 88 14.73 11.79 2.27
CA PHE A 88 14.70 11.87 0.81
C PHE A 88 15.49 10.72 0.20
N ILE A 89 14.80 9.88 -0.58
CA ILE A 89 15.43 8.80 -1.37
C ILE A 89 15.53 9.29 -2.82
N PRO A 90 16.75 9.56 -3.35
CA PRO A 90 16.92 9.86 -4.76
C PRO A 90 16.57 8.62 -5.59
N PRO A 91 15.53 8.66 -6.43
CA PRO A 91 15.12 7.49 -7.19
C PRO A 91 16.10 7.24 -8.33
N GLU A 92 16.56 5.99 -8.44
CA GLU A 92 17.48 5.53 -9.47
C GLU A 92 16.89 4.34 -10.23
N LYS A 93 17.52 3.99 -11.36
CA LYS A 93 17.13 2.78 -12.10
C LYS A 93 17.55 1.52 -11.33
N PRO A 94 16.76 0.43 -11.40
CA PRO A 94 17.20 -0.85 -10.86
C PRO A 94 18.51 -1.28 -11.51
N LYS A 95 19.39 -1.89 -10.72
CA LYS A 95 20.64 -2.50 -11.17
C LYS A 95 20.46 -4.00 -11.34
N ALA A 96 21.52 -4.66 -11.82
CA ALA A 96 21.55 -6.12 -11.86
C ALA A 96 21.31 -6.69 -10.45
N GLY A 97 20.35 -7.60 -10.32
CA GLY A 97 19.98 -8.23 -9.05
C GLY A 97 18.95 -7.47 -8.21
N SER A 98 18.65 -6.20 -8.49
CA SER A 98 17.73 -5.37 -7.68
C SER A 98 16.34 -5.99 -7.49
N TRP A 99 15.77 -6.56 -8.54
CA TRP A 99 14.46 -7.21 -8.50
C TRP A 99 14.46 -8.53 -7.73
N SER A 100 15.53 -9.31 -7.86
CA SER A 100 15.67 -10.55 -7.10
C SER A 100 15.90 -10.27 -5.62
N GLU A 101 16.65 -9.20 -5.30
CA GLU A 101 16.81 -8.72 -3.92
C GLU A 101 15.46 -8.31 -3.32
N LEU A 102 14.66 -7.52 -4.06
CA LEU A 102 13.30 -7.18 -3.63
C LEU A 102 12.45 -8.45 -3.36
N GLY A 103 12.50 -9.44 -4.24
CA GLY A 103 11.76 -10.70 -4.05
C GLY A 103 12.14 -11.41 -2.75
N LYS A 104 13.45 -11.51 -2.47
CA LYS A 104 13.95 -12.14 -1.24
C LYS A 104 13.56 -11.36 0.01
N GLN A 105 13.77 -10.04 0.02
CA GLN A 105 13.46 -9.21 1.17
C GLN A 105 11.96 -9.18 1.47
N LEU A 106 11.11 -9.18 0.42
CA LEU A 106 9.65 -9.26 0.58
C LEU A 106 9.19 -10.62 1.11
N ALA A 107 9.84 -11.72 0.70
CA ALA A 107 9.58 -13.03 1.28
C ALA A 107 9.99 -13.07 2.76
N HIS A 108 11.12 -12.45 3.12
CA HIS A 108 11.56 -12.33 4.50
C HIS A 108 10.56 -11.55 5.37
N LEU A 109 10.07 -10.40 4.88
CA LEU A 109 9.00 -9.63 5.52
C LEU A 109 7.77 -10.51 5.80
N HIS A 110 7.31 -11.21 4.77
CA HIS A 110 6.11 -12.03 4.89
C HIS A 110 6.30 -13.23 5.83
N ASN A 111 7.51 -13.79 5.92
CA ASN A 111 7.81 -14.96 6.75
C ASN A 111 7.83 -14.65 8.26
N GLN A 112 7.66 -13.40 8.66
CA GLN A 112 7.54 -13.04 10.06
C GLN A 112 6.24 -13.59 10.68
N PRO A 113 6.30 -14.14 11.90
CA PRO A 113 5.15 -14.79 12.52
C PRO A 113 4.07 -13.76 12.89
N ALA A 114 2.82 -14.07 12.58
CA ALA A 114 1.64 -13.34 13.00
C ALA A 114 0.47 -14.30 13.23
N THR A 115 -0.44 -13.94 14.15
CA THR A 115 -1.56 -14.80 14.55
C THR A 115 -2.92 -14.23 14.17
N GLN A 116 -3.00 -12.96 13.76
CA GLN A 116 -4.25 -12.26 13.46
C GLN A 116 -4.09 -11.38 12.21
N PHE A 117 -5.20 -11.17 11.53
CA PHE A 117 -5.37 -10.22 10.43
C PHE A 117 -5.84 -8.88 10.98
N GLY A 118 -5.43 -7.78 10.36
CA GLY A 118 -5.73 -6.43 10.83
C GLY A 118 -4.47 -5.65 11.16
N PHE A 119 -4.62 -4.59 11.95
CA PHE A 119 -3.54 -3.71 12.37
C PHE A 119 -3.96 -2.94 13.62
N ASP A 120 -3.01 -2.32 14.32
CA ASP A 120 -3.30 -1.62 15.58
C ASP A 120 -4.34 -0.49 15.40
N HIS A 121 -4.34 0.14 14.23
CA HIS A 121 -5.28 1.20 13.89
C HIS A 121 -5.81 1.07 12.47
N ASP A 122 -7.06 1.49 12.30
CA ASP A 122 -7.58 1.83 10.97
C ASP A 122 -6.68 2.89 10.33
N ASN A 123 -6.37 2.68 9.06
CA ASN A 123 -5.52 3.57 8.29
C ASN A 123 -6.18 3.91 6.94
N TYR A 124 -5.40 4.19 5.90
CA TYR A 124 -5.91 4.63 4.62
C TYR A 124 -5.21 3.89 3.49
N CYS A 125 -5.96 3.57 2.44
CA CYS A 125 -5.41 3.13 1.15
C CYS A 125 -5.77 4.20 0.11
N GLY A 126 -4.81 5.06 -0.21
CA GLY A 126 -5.10 6.36 -0.79
C GLY A 126 -5.82 7.25 0.23
N SER A 127 -7.00 7.80 -0.11
CA SER A 127 -7.82 8.59 0.82
C SER A 127 -9.00 7.81 1.38
N THR A 128 -9.17 6.55 0.98
CA THR A 128 -10.24 5.68 1.47
C THR A 128 -9.83 5.11 2.83
N PRO A 129 -10.68 5.21 3.88
CA PRO A 129 -10.40 4.53 5.14
C PRO A 129 -10.28 3.02 4.94
N GLN A 130 -9.30 2.41 5.60
CA GLN A 130 -9.04 0.98 5.58
C GLN A 130 -9.26 0.44 7.00
N ILE A 131 -10.29 -0.40 7.15
CA ILE A 131 -10.68 -0.98 8.44
C ILE A 131 -9.72 -2.12 8.79
N ASN A 132 -9.13 -2.07 9.97
CA ASN A 132 -8.06 -2.95 10.42
C ASN A 132 -8.39 -3.65 11.75
N THR A 133 -9.66 -3.66 12.16
CA THR A 133 -10.09 -4.39 13.36
C THR A 133 -9.58 -5.82 13.31
N TRP A 134 -8.90 -6.23 14.38
CA TRP A 134 -8.26 -7.54 14.49
C TRP A 134 -9.24 -8.70 14.32
N ASN A 135 -8.85 -9.69 13.53
CA ASN A 135 -9.63 -10.90 13.27
C ASN A 135 -8.71 -12.12 13.12
N ILE A 136 -9.12 -13.27 13.67
CA ILE A 136 -8.38 -14.53 13.52
C ILE A 136 -8.70 -15.24 12.19
N ASN A 137 -9.85 -14.95 11.58
CA ASN A 137 -10.31 -15.55 10.34
C ASN A 137 -9.99 -14.62 9.16
N GLY A 138 -9.01 -15.02 8.34
CA GLY A 138 -8.58 -14.25 7.17
C GLY A 138 -9.65 -14.09 6.10
N HIS A 139 -10.51 -15.10 5.90
CA HIS A 139 -11.62 -15.03 4.96
C HIS A 139 -12.67 -14.02 5.41
N ALA A 140 -13.05 -14.05 6.68
CA ALA A 140 -13.97 -13.07 7.26
C ALA A 140 -13.38 -11.65 7.18
N PHE A 141 -12.10 -11.49 7.54
CA PHE A 141 -11.39 -10.21 7.45
C PHE A 141 -11.41 -9.66 6.02
N PHE A 142 -11.04 -10.46 5.02
CA PHE A 142 -11.00 -10.01 3.63
C PHE A 142 -12.41 -9.75 3.06
N ALA A 143 -13.38 -10.60 3.38
CA ALA A 143 -14.78 -10.42 2.95
C ALA A 143 -15.38 -9.13 3.51
N GLU A 144 -15.22 -8.87 4.81
CA GLU A 144 -15.90 -7.76 5.50
C GLU A 144 -15.12 -6.45 5.40
N SER A 145 -13.84 -6.48 5.78
CA SER A 145 -13.01 -5.29 5.97
C SER A 145 -12.26 -4.85 4.70
N ARG A 146 -12.26 -5.68 3.65
CA ARG A 146 -11.73 -5.30 2.32
C ARG A 146 -12.87 -5.21 1.32
N LEU A 147 -13.37 -6.34 0.81
CA LEU A 147 -14.34 -6.35 -0.30
C LEU A 147 -15.67 -5.68 0.09
N GLY A 148 -16.26 -6.08 1.22
CA GLY A 148 -17.56 -5.59 1.68
C GLY A 148 -17.54 -4.09 1.97
N TYR A 149 -16.50 -3.61 2.65
CA TYR A 149 -16.33 -2.19 2.93
C TYR A 149 -16.24 -1.34 1.64
N GLN A 150 -15.38 -1.72 0.70
CA GLN A 150 -15.22 -0.99 -0.57
C GLN A 150 -16.50 -1.06 -1.43
N THR A 151 -17.19 -2.21 -1.43
CA THR A 151 -18.45 -2.42 -2.15
C THR A 151 -19.56 -1.53 -1.58
N ARG A 152 -19.67 -1.41 -0.25
CA ARG A 152 -20.64 -0.53 0.40
C ARG A 152 -20.41 0.93 0.01
N ILE A 153 -19.16 1.41 0.09
CA ILE A 153 -18.82 2.78 -0.34
C ILE A 153 -19.19 3.00 -1.80
N ALA A 154 -18.83 2.05 -2.68
CA ALA A 154 -19.11 2.17 -4.11
C ALA A 154 -20.62 2.21 -4.39
N TYR A 155 -21.41 1.41 -3.67
CA TYR A 155 -22.85 1.36 -3.81
C TYR A 155 -23.52 2.64 -3.29
N ASP A 156 -23.15 3.09 -2.10
CA ASP A 156 -23.71 4.30 -1.47
C ASP A 156 -23.41 5.56 -2.30
N ASN A 157 -22.24 5.60 -2.95
CA ASN A 157 -21.84 6.65 -3.87
C ASN A 157 -22.33 6.44 -5.31
N LYS A 158 -23.23 5.47 -5.56
CA LYS A 158 -23.84 5.15 -6.86
C LYS A 158 -22.83 4.84 -7.97
N ARG A 159 -21.65 4.32 -7.61
CA ARG A 159 -20.60 3.89 -8.55
C ARG A 159 -20.85 2.49 -9.08
N ILE A 160 -21.56 1.66 -8.32
CA ILE A 160 -22.00 0.32 -8.73
C ILE A 160 -23.51 0.16 -8.53
N ASN A 161 -24.13 -0.73 -9.30
CA ASN A 161 -25.55 -1.06 -9.14
C ASN A 161 -25.74 -2.20 -8.11
N ARG A 162 -27.01 -2.40 -7.69
CA ARG A 162 -27.38 -3.44 -6.72
C ARG A 162 -26.95 -4.84 -7.17
N ARG A 163 -27.11 -5.17 -8.46
CA ARG A 163 -26.76 -6.48 -9.00
C ARG A 163 -25.26 -6.79 -8.83
N LEU A 164 -24.39 -5.81 -9.10
CA LEU A 164 -22.94 -5.99 -8.94
C LEU A 164 -22.57 -6.11 -7.45
N ARG A 165 -23.16 -5.28 -6.59
CA ARG A 165 -23.00 -5.40 -5.13
C ARG A 165 -23.35 -6.82 -4.65
N ASP A 166 -24.53 -7.31 -4.99
CA ASP A 166 -25.01 -8.62 -4.53
C ASP A 166 -24.10 -9.75 -5.03
N LYS A 167 -23.53 -9.63 -6.24
CA LYS A 167 -22.53 -10.60 -6.73
C LYS A 167 -21.23 -10.56 -5.94
N ILE A 168 -20.72 -9.38 -5.59
CA ILE A 168 -19.50 -9.24 -4.78
C ILE A 168 -19.74 -9.79 -3.36
N ASP A 169 -20.90 -9.52 -2.76
CA ASP A 169 -21.28 -10.05 -1.45
C ASP A 169 -21.33 -11.60 -1.49
N ASN A 170 -21.91 -12.19 -2.55
CA ASN A 170 -21.91 -13.64 -2.76
C ASN A 170 -20.51 -14.23 -2.98
N LEU A 171 -19.61 -13.51 -3.67
CA LEU A 171 -18.22 -13.90 -3.81
C LEU A 171 -17.50 -13.91 -2.46
N GLY A 172 -17.73 -12.87 -1.65
CA GLY A 172 -17.23 -12.77 -0.26
C GLY A 172 -17.64 -13.96 0.61
N ALA A 173 -18.90 -14.38 0.51
CA ALA A 173 -19.42 -15.55 1.24
C ALA A 173 -18.81 -16.89 0.79
N ARG A 174 -18.15 -16.95 -0.37
CA ARG A 174 -17.54 -18.15 -0.95
C ARG A 174 -16.01 -18.17 -0.84
N LEU A 175 -15.39 -17.19 -0.18
CA LEU A 175 -13.93 -17.10 -0.14
C LEU A 175 -13.26 -18.35 0.44
N GLU A 176 -13.85 -19.02 1.43
CA GLU A 176 -13.31 -20.27 1.99
C GLU A 176 -13.17 -21.41 0.95
N GLN A 177 -14.00 -21.38 -0.11
CA GLN A 177 -13.95 -22.36 -1.21
C GLN A 177 -12.95 -21.97 -2.30
N LEU A 178 -12.64 -20.67 -2.40
CA LEU A 178 -11.84 -20.09 -3.48
C LEU A 178 -10.40 -19.81 -3.07
N ILE A 179 -10.18 -19.55 -1.79
CA ILE A 179 -8.89 -19.16 -1.22
C ILE A 179 -8.56 -20.15 -0.10
N PRO A 180 -7.41 -20.86 -0.17
CA PRO A 180 -7.00 -21.74 0.91
C PRO A 180 -6.62 -20.92 2.15
N SER A 181 -6.86 -21.49 3.35
CA SER A 181 -6.42 -20.91 4.61
C SER A 181 -4.90 -20.74 4.62
N GLN A 182 -4.44 -19.55 5.00
CA GLN A 182 -3.05 -19.15 5.04
C GLN A 182 -2.82 -18.26 6.28
N PRO A 183 -1.62 -18.29 6.88
CA PRO A 183 -1.31 -17.40 8.00
C PRO A 183 -1.28 -15.94 7.54
N PRO A 184 -1.56 -14.99 8.45
CA PRO A 184 -1.36 -13.58 8.18
C PRO A 184 0.13 -13.27 8.03
N SER A 185 0.43 -12.20 7.31
CA SER A 185 1.78 -11.66 7.11
C SER A 185 1.69 -10.15 7.11
N LEU A 186 2.69 -9.47 7.70
CA LEU A 186 2.78 -8.02 7.54
C LEU A 186 2.97 -7.73 6.05
N ILE A 187 2.06 -6.96 5.49
CA ILE A 187 2.10 -6.53 4.08
C ILE A 187 2.23 -5.01 4.00
N HIS A 188 2.88 -4.52 2.95
CA HIS A 188 2.88 -3.10 2.58
C HIS A 188 1.46 -2.62 2.25
N GLY A 189 0.64 -3.48 1.63
CA GLY A 189 -0.81 -3.26 1.49
C GLY A 189 -1.24 -2.30 0.37
N ASP A 190 -0.29 -1.70 -0.34
CA ASP A 190 -0.49 -0.96 -1.60
C ASP A 190 0.75 -1.07 -2.51
N LEU A 191 1.31 -2.28 -2.66
CA LEU A 191 2.60 -2.47 -3.34
C LEU A 191 2.46 -2.61 -4.86
N TRP A 192 2.65 -1.50 -5.58
CA TRP A 192 2.76 -1.47 -7.04
C TRP A 192 4.02 -0.70 -7.45
N SER A 193 4.31 -0.62 -8.76
CA SER A 193 5.55 -0.04 -9.28
C SER A 193 5.76 1.44 -8.90
N GLY A 194 4.69 2.19 -8.64
CA GLY A 194 4.77 3.57 -8.16
C GLY A 194 5.20 3.72 -6.69
N ASN A 195 5.02 2.67 -5.88
CA ASN A 195 5.36 2.64 -4.45
C ASN A 195 6.69 1.91 -4.18
N LEU A 196 7.48 1.69 -5.24
CA LEU A 196 8.81 1.07 -5.18
C LEU A 196 9.84 2.03 -5.78
N LEU A 197 10.86 2.35 -5.01
CA LEU A 197 12.04 3.05 -5.47
C LEU A 197 13.26 2.11 -5.43
N PHE A 198 14.30 2.47 -6.19
CA PHE A 198 15.64 1.91 -6.02
C PHE A 198 16.60 3.03 -5.63
N ASP A 199 17.41 2.80 -4.60
CA ASP A 199 18.42 3.76 -4.16
C ASP A 199 19.65 3.78 -5.10
N SER A 200 20.63 4.66 -4.81
CA SER A 200 21.87 4.77 -5.59
C SER A 200 22.73 3.50 -5.64
N ARG A 201 22.49 2.53 -4.76
CA ARG A 201 23.13 1.20 -4.77
C ARG A 201 22.28 0.17 -5.52
N GLY A 202 21.07 0.51 -5.93
CA GLY A 202 20.10 -0.40 -6.53
C GLY A 202 19.33 -1.22 -5.50
N ALA A 203 19.36 -0.85 -4.21
CA ALA A 203 18.59 -1.53 -3.19
C ALA A 203 17.12 -1.06 -3.23
N PRO A 204 16.14 -1.98 -3.11
CA PRO A 204 14.73 -1.61 -3.11
C PRO A 204 14.38 -0.80 -1.87
N VAL A 205 13.49 0.18 -2.04
CA VAL A 205 12.92 0.99 -0.96
C VAL A 205 11.41 1.08 -1.18
N LEU A 206 10.63 0.69 -0.19
CA LEU A 206 9.16 0.81 -0.24
C LEU A 206 8.72 2.14 0.33
N ILE A 207 7.72 2.75 -0.31
CA ILE A 207 7.14 4.03 0.08
C ILE A 207 5.62 3.95 0.06
N ASP A 208 4.96 4.84 0.79
CA ASP A 208 3.50 5.03 0.77
C ASP A 208 2.71 3.76 1.19
N PRO A 209 3.00 3.17 2.36
CA PRO A 209 2.32 1.95 2.80
C PRO A 209 0.87 2.17 3.24
N ALA A 210 0.05 1.14 3.02
CA ALA A 210 -1.26 0.93 3.65
C ALA A 210 -1.22 -0.34 4.52
N CYS A 211 -0.23 -0.39 5.42
CA CYS A 211 0.17 -1.60 6.13
C CYS A 211 -0.95 -2.24 6.94
N HIS A 212 -0.95 -3.57 6.94
CA HIS A 212 -1.73 -4.41 7.83
C HIS A 212 -1.20 -5.84 7.76
N TYR A 213 -1.64 -6.69 8.68
CA TYR A 213 -1.50 -8.13 8.58
C TYR A 213 -2.58 -8.67 7.64
N GLY A 214 -2.15 -9.13 6.48
CA GLY A 214 -2.99 -9.65 5.39
C GLY A 214 -2.44 -10.97 4.85
N TRP A 215 -3.01 -11.46 3.75
CA TRP A 215 -2.41 -12.59 3.05
C TRP A 215 -1.26 -12.13 2.14
N ALA A 216 -0.13 -12.83 2.18
CA ALA A 216 1.00 -12.54 1.30
C ALA A 216 0.62 -12.63 -0.19
N GLU A 217 -0.27 -13.55 -0.56
CA GLU A 217 -0.80 -13.64 -1.93
C GLU A 217 -1.55 -12.36 -2.36
N ALA A 218 -2.18 -11.63 -1.42
CA ALA A 218 -2.86 -10.38 -1.74
C ALA A 218 -1.87 -9.26 -2.11
N GLU A 219 -0.72 -9.19 -1.43
CA GLU A 219 0.36 -8.28 -1.80
C GLU A 219 0.99 -8.64 -3.14
N LEU A 220 1.25 -9.93 -3.39
CA LEU A 220 1.77 -10.38 -4.69
C LEU A 220 0.81 -10.06 -5.83
N ALA A 221 -0.50 -10.23 -5.63
CA ALA A 221 -1.52 -9.86 -6.61
C ALA A 221 -1.46 -8.36 -6.93
N MET A 222 -1.27 -7.50 -5.92
CA MET A 222 -1.16 -6.06 -6.14
C MET A 222 0.07 -5.71 -7.01
N THR A 223 1.19 -6.44 -6.86
CA THR A 223 2.37 -6.22 -7.71
C THR A 223 2.13 -6.55 -9.20
N SER A 224 1.12 -7.36 -9.52
CA SER A 224 0.77 -7.72 -10.90
C SER A 224 -0.21 -6.76 -11.57
N LEU A 225 -0.98 -5.99 -10.79
CA LEU A 225 -2.14 -5.24 -11.28
C LEU A 225 -1.80 -4.08 -12.24
N PHE A 226 -0.71 -3.34 -11.96
CA PHE A 226 -0.33 -2.13 -12.72
C PHE A 226 0.99 -2.30 -13.47
N GLY A 227 0.96 -3.16 -14.49
CA GLY A 227 2.08 -3.41 -15.40
C GLY A 227 3.01 -4.55 -14.96
N GLY A 228 2.87 -5.03 -13.73
CA GLY A 228 3.57 -6.19 -13.22
C GLY A 228 5.05 -5.95 -12.88
N PHE A 229 5.54 -6.67 -11.86
CA PHE A 229 6.97 -6.80 -11.63
C PHE A 229 7.60 -7.82 -12.60
N PRO A 230 8.92 -7.74 -12.87
CA PRO A 230 9.58 -8.71 -13.75
C PRO A 230 9.69 -10.09 -13.10
N ASN A 231 9.78 -11.15 -13.92
CA ASN A 231 9.87 -12.53 -13.43
C ASN A 231 11.02 -12.79 -12.43
N ALA A 232 12.11 -12.03 -12.53
CA ALA A 232 13.24 -12.12 -11.59
C ALA A 232 12.84 -11.81 -10.13
N PHE A 233 11.82 -10.99 -9.91
CA PHE A 233 11.22 -10.75 -8.59
C PHE A 233 10.43 -11.97 -8.11
N TYR A 234 9.47 -12.44 -8.90
CA TYR A 234 8.61 -13.55 -8.52
C TYR A 234 9.40 -14.85 -8.28
N ALA A 235 10.36 -15.15 -9.15
CA ALA A 235 11.21 -16.34 -9.00
C ALA A 235 12.07 -16.28 -7.72
N ALA A 236 12.57 -15.10 -7.36
CA ALA A 236 13.36 -14.94 -6.14
C ALA A 236 12.48 -15.03 -4.88
N TYR A 237 11.28 -14.44 -4.93
CA TYR A 237 10.31 -14.54 -3.85
C TYR A 237 9.87 -16.00 -3.62
N GLU A 238 9.49 -16.70 -4.68
CA GLU A 238 9.04 -18.11 -4.62
C GLU A 238 10.14 -19.06 -4.14
N GLY A 239 11.42 -18.74 -4.41
CA GLY A 239 12.56 -19.48 -3.89
C GLY A 239 12.72 -19.41 -2.37
N GLU A 240 12.30 -18.30 -1.73
CA GLU A 240 12.38 -18.10 -0.28
C GLU A 240 11.06 -18.46 0.44
N ARG A 241 9.92 -18.24 -0.23
CA ARG A 241 8.58 -18.55 0.28
C ARG A 241 7.69 -19.10 -0.85
N PRO A 242 7.65 -20.43 -1.03
CA PRO A 242 6.75 -21.06 -1.99
C PRO A 242 5.30 -20.71 -1.67
N GLN A 243 4.54 -20.29 -2.69
CA GLN A 243 3.13 -19.98 -2.55
C GLN A 243 2.27 -21.23 -2.69
N VAL A 244 1.02 -21.15 -2.23
CA VAL A 244 0.08 -22.25 -2.37
C VAL A 244 -0.22 -22.46 -3.86
N SER A 245 -0.23 -23.71 -4.30
CA SER A 245 -0.50 -24.06 -5.71
C SER A 245 -1.74 -23.34 -6.24
N GLY A 246 -1.65 -22.82 -7.48
CA GLY A 246 -2.73 -22.06 -8.12
C GLY A 246 -2.92 -20.63 -7.61
N TRP A 247 -1.96 -20.03 -6.87
CA TRP A 247 -2.13 -18.65 -6.36
C TRP A 247 -2.35 -17.60 -7.44
N ARG A 248 -1.73 -17.80 -8.63
CA ARG A 248 -1.93 -16.92 -9.79
C ARG A 248 -3.38 -16.91 -10.28
N ASP A 249 -4.08 -18.04 -10.17
CA ASP A 249 -5.50 -18.15 -10.54
C ASP A 249 -6.42 -17.42 -9.53
N ARG A 250 -5.89 -17.10 -8.35
CA ARG A 250 -6.59 -16.35 -7.28
C ARG A 250 -6.27 -14.87 -7.26
N GLU A 251 -5.21 -14.42 -7.94
CA GLU A 251 -4.82 -13.00 -8.04
C GLU A 251 -6.00 -12.07 -8.36
N PRO A 252 -6.92 -12.39 -9.30
CA PRO A 252 -8.05 -11.51 -9.60
C PRO A 252 -8.96 -11.26 -8.40
N ILE A 253 -9.14 -12.25 -7.51
CA ILE A 253 -9.97 -12.11 -6.31
C ILE A 253 -9.34 -11.12 -5.33
N TYR A 254 -8.02 -11.21 -5.12
CA TYR A 254 -7.31 -10.26 -4.27
C TYR A 254 -7.34 -8.84 -4.84
N ASN A 255 -7.12 -8.73 -6.16
CA ASN A 255 -7.10 -7.45 -6.86
C ASN A 255 -8.46 -6.74 -6.92
N LEU A 256 -9.58 -7.43 -6.66
CA LEU A 256 -10.88 -6.77 -6.49
C LEU A 256 -10.85 -5.69 -5.41
N TYR A 257 -10.09 -5.89 -4.33
CA TYR A 257 -9.96 -4.88 -3.28
C TYR A 257 -9.43 -3.55 -3.82
N HIS A 258 -8.29 -3.59 -4.51
CA HIS A 258 -7.66 -2.39 -5.07
C HIS A 258 -8.49 -1.80 -6.22
N LEU A 259 -9.09 -2.64 -7.07
CA LEU A 259 -9.94 -2.17 -8.16
C LEU A 259 -11.19 -1.45 -7.66
N LEU A 260 -11.86 -1.99 -6.63
CA LEU A 260 -12.99 -1.30 -5.99
C LEU A 260 -12.53 0.01 -5.33
N ASN A 261 -11.36 0.02 -4.69
CA ASN A 261 -10.77 1.25 -4.17
C ASN A 261 -10.56 2.30 -5.28
N HIS A 262 -10.04 1.88 -6.44
CA HIS A 262 -9.86 2.76 -7.60
C HIS A 262 -11.19 3.23 -8.20
N VAL A 263 -12.24 2.40 -8.22
CA VAL A 263 -13.60 2.83 -8.59
C VAL A 263 -14.10 3.93 -7.65
N ASN A 264 -13.84 3.80 -6.35
CA ASN A 264 -14.22 4.80 -5.35
C ASN A 264 -13.45 6.11 -5.53
N LEU A 265 -12.13 6.04 -5.71
CA LEU A 265 -11.27 7.22 -5.83
C LEU A 265 -11.35 7.92 -7.19
N PHE A 266 -11.34 7.15 -8.29
CA PHE A 266 -11.12 7.68 -9.65
C PHE A 266 -12.28 7.43 -10.61
N GLY A 267 -13.22 6.53 -10.27
CA GLY A 267 -14.44 6.31 -11.06
C GLY A 267 -14.36 5.20 -12.10
N GLY A 268 -15.17 5.33 -13.15
CA GLY A 268 -15.64 4.21 -13.98
C GLY A 268 -14.59 3.47 -14.81
N ALA A 269 -13.39 4.02 -15.01
CA ALA A 269 -12.34 3.38 -15.83
C ALA A 269 -11.96 1.96 -15.33
N TYR A 270 -12.12 1.71 -14.03
CA TYR A 270 -11.80 0.42 -13.39
C TYR A 270 -13.01 -0.50 -13.25
N LEU A 271 -14.22 0.01 -13.47
CA LEU A 271 -15.47 -0.73 -13.23
C LEU A 271 -15.59 -1.95 -14.15
N GLY A 272 -15.22 -1.82 -15.43
CA GLY A 272 -15.28 -2.93 -16.37
C GLY A 272 -14.40 -4.12 -15.96
N GLN A 273 -13.25 -3.86 -15.32
CA GLN A 273 -12.39 -4.92 -14.80
C GLN A 273 -13.00 -5.61 -13.58
N VAL A 274 -13.61 -4.83 -12.67
CA VAL A 274 -14.39 -5.39 -11.54
C VAL A 274 -15.51 -6.28 -12.05
N GLU A 275 -16.31 -5.82 -13.01
CA GLU A 275 -17.43 -6.58 -13.56
C GLU A 275 -16.98 -7.89 -14.25
N SER A 276 -15.86 -7.83 -14.97
CA SER A 276 -15.26 -9.00 -15.64
C SER A 276 -14.82 -10.05 -14.63
N ILE A 277 -14.06 -9.65 -13.60
CA ILE A 277 -13.58 -10.55 -12.55
C ILE A 277 -14.76 -11.16 -11.80
N VAL A 278 -15.71 -10.34 -11.34
CA VAL A 278 -16.87 -10.84 -10.60
C VAL A 278 -17.70 -11.81 -11.43
N SER A 279 -17.86 -11.57 -12.74
CA SER A 279 -18.59 -12.47 -13.63
C SER A 279 -17.87 -13.79 -13.91
N HIS A 280 -16.55 -13.86 -13.74
CA HIS A 280 -15.80 -15.11 -13.86
C HIS A 280 -16.06 -16.07 -12.68
N TYR A 281 -16.26 -15.52 -11.47
CA TYR A 281 -16.43 -16.32 -10.26
C TYR A 281 -17.89 -16.50 -9.80
N CYS A 282 -18.87 -15.85 -10.45
CA CYS A 282 -20.29 -15.87 -10.08
C CYS A 282 -21.20 -16.48 -11.15
#